data_AF-K0TQT4-F1
#
_entry.id   AF-K0TQT4-F1
#
_cell.length_a   1.000
_cell.length_b   1.000
_cell.length_c   1.000
_cell.angle_alpha   90.00
_cell.angle_beta   90.00
_cell.angle_gamma   90.00
#
_symmetry.space_group_name_H-M   'P 1'
#
loop_
_entity.id
_entity.type
_entity.pdbx_description
1 polymer ?
#
loop_
_entity_poly.entity_id
_entity_poly.type
_entity_poly.pdbx_seq_one_letter_code
_entity_poly.pdbx_strand_id
1 'polypeptide(L)'
;MKTIIVAPLLVVVLLAVYLTPACSKSPAFHVPTVTRGSRAFGTCERHASSRRLMAPEGGPPTAKRRMPHGEAWNSRLEELILYREEHGHCNVPHGQGKLGYWVSFQRQRRNKGKLSRERIDRLDGVGFDWDPLEGEWLARFEELTAYRAAHGDCNVNTRTGSPLGKWVKRQRLSYSKGRIRSEDHIRMLESIGFTWNVFDEEWESRFDELKEYKALHGNCDVQTSAEKLGPWVSTQRQLYKEGMLSHERIERLESIGFAWDFFEARWYARFDELIMYREEHGNCNVNTNTGDPLGYWVSAQRKAYKKGSMSKDRINLLESVGFRWELSRQRNYVSWRLEERWKTRYAELVRYLTEHGDCNVPHRRDSLGTWVVTQRGTRKKGSMSQYRTDYLNCIGFAWEIERGSWRPGRHRPDVESIARIIEVERPSPEMISSISSASTEGLKTRVEVGEAVADALQGYLNKIDGHGLNVTTT
;
A
#
# COMPACT_ATOMS: atom_id res chain seq x y z
N MET A 1 34.48 -12.03 -13.85
CA MET A 1 34.75 -11.67 -12.43
C MET A 1 34.83 -10.17 -12.31
N LYS A 2 34.27 -9.63 -11.22
CA LYS A 2 34.13 -8.22 -10.81
C LYS A 2 32.72 -7.64 -11.00
N THR A 3 31.93 -8.03 -10.00
CA THR A 3 30.75 -7.42 -9.40
C THR A 3 30.91 -5.90 -9.26
N ILE A 4 29.96 -5.13 -9.76
CA ILE A 4 29.76 -3.73 -9.39
C ILE A 4 28.42 -3.66 -8.65
N ILE A 5 28.51 -3.29 -7.38
CA ILE A 5 27.41 -3.12 -6.44
C ILE A 5 26.77 -1.77 -6.75
N VAL A 6 25.47 -1.77 -7.07
CA VAL A 6 24.67 -0.54 -7.19
C VAL A 6 23.99 -0.31 -5.85
N ALA A 7 24.40 0.75 -5.15
CA ALA A 7 23.77 1.22 -3.92
C ALA A 7 22.56 2.12 -4.26
N PRO A 8 21.40 1.96 -3.59
CA PRO A 8 20.28 2.90 -3.74
C PRO A 8 20.44 4.10 -2.78
N LEU A 9 20.24 5.30 -3.33
CA LEU A 9 20.18 6.57 -2.61
C LEU A 9 18.96 6.59 -1.67
N LEU A 10 19.24 6.63 -0.37
CA LEU A 10 18.28 6.89 0.70
C LEU A 10 17.96 8.39 0.76
N VAL A 11 16.69 8.73 0.52
CA VAL A 11 16.12 10.04 0.88
C VAL A 11 15.80 10.02 2.37
N VAL A 12 16.63 10.75 3.14
CA VAL A 12 16.45 11.01 4.57
C VAL A 12 15.53 12.22 4.71
N VAL A 13 14.31 12.02 5.24
CA VAL A 13 13.50 13.11 5.81
C VAL A 13 13.43 12.92 7.32
N LEU A 14 14.14 13.80 8.01
CA LEU A 14 14.08 14.04 9.45
C LEU A 14 12.72 14.64 9.82
N LEU A 15 12.00 14.06 10.78
CA LEU A 15 11.17 14.82 11.71
C LEU A 15 11.17 14.15 13.09
N ALA A 16 11.35 14.99 14.09
CA ALA A 16 11.87 14.68 15.40
C ALA A 16 10.83 14.13 16.40
N VAL A 17 11.29 13.13 17.15
CA VAL A 17 11.21 12.98 18.62
C VAL A 17 10.21 13.90 19.36
N TYR A 18 9.16 13.29 19.91
CA TYR A 18 8.65 13.62 21.24
C TYR A 18 8.51 12.32 22.03
N LEU A 19 9.32 12.19 23.07
CA LEU A 19 9.22 11.15 24.10
C LEU A 19 8.85 11.80 25.43
N THR A 20 8.26 10.96 26.28
CA THR A 20 8.04 11.04 27.75
C THR A 20 6.59 11.35 28.21
N PRO A 21 6.15 10.87 29.41
CA PRO A 21 5.59 9.52 29.55
C PRO A 21 4.32 9.42 30.45
N ALA A 22 3.71 8.23 30.44
CA ALA A 22 2.94 7.56 31.52
C ALA A 22 1.77 8.30 32.23
N CYS A 23 0.58 7.70 32.24
CA CYS A 23 0.03 7.04 33.43
C CYS A 23 -1.35 6.38 33.18
N SER A 24 -1.55 5.26 33.85
CA SER A 24 -2.74 4.41 33.97
C SER A 24 -4.04 5.13 34.35
N LYS A 25 -5.18 4.66 33.80
CA LYS A 25 -6.34 4.09 34.54
C LYS A 25 -7.56 3.93 33.62
N SER A 26 -8.00 2.68 33.43
CA SER A 26 -9.33 2.33 32.91
C SER A 26 -10.40 2.58 33.97
N PRO A 27 -11.63 3.00 33.60
CA PRO A 27 -12.80 2.81 34.45
C PRO A 27 -13.58 1.56 34.03
N ALA A 28 -13.85 0.72 35.02
CA ALA A 28 -14.72 -0.44 34.95
C ALA A 28 -16.19 -0.02 34.81
N PHE A 29 -16.93 -0.62 33.87
CA PHE A 29 -18.39 -0.58 33.84
C PHE A 29 -18.94 -1.77 34.63
N HIS A 30 -19.42 -1.48 35.84
CA HIS A 30 -20.12 -2.42 36.71
C HIS A 30 -21.63 -2.33 36.47
N VAL A 31 -22.25 -3.45 36.12
CA VAL A 31 -23.70 -3.66 36.10
C VAL A 31 -24.17 -3.91 37.54
N PRO A 32 -25.26 -3.28 38.04
CA PRO A 32 -25.76 -3.55 39.38
C PRO A 32 -26.75 -4.71 39.39
N THR A 33 -26.43 -5.70 40.23
CA THR A 33 -27.32 -6.76 40.72
C THR A 33 -28.27 -6.21 41.78
N VAL A 34 -29.58 -6.38 41.57
CA VAL A 34 -30.63 -6.15 42.58
C VAL A 34 -30.67 -7.36 43.52
N THR A 35 -30.37 -7.14 44.80
CA THR A 35 -30.66 -8.10 45.89
C THR A 35 -31.61 -7.48 46.89
N ARG A 36 -32.61 -8.30 47.27
CA ARG A 36 -33.65 -8.08 48.27
C ARG A 36 -33.08 -7.71 49.64
N GLY A 37 -33.72 -6.75 50.31
CA GLY A 37 -33.61 -6.50 51.75
C GLY A 37 -35.00 -6.31 52.37
N SER A 38 -35.30 -7.11 53.40
CA SER A 38 -36.52 -7.12 54.21
C SER A 38 -36.62 -5.96 55.21
N ARG A 39 -37.87 -5.64 55.59
CA ARG A 39 -38.44 -5.22 56.90
C ARG A 39 -39.54 -4.17 56.63
N ALA A 40 -40.64 -4.02 57.36
CA ALA A 40 -41.36 -4.78 58.39
C ALA A 40 -42.64 -3.93 58.72
N PHE A 41 -43.59 -4.53 59.44
CA PHE A 41 -44.67 -3.93 60.27
C PHE A 41 -46.09 -3.71 59.73
N GLY A 42 -47.03 -4.11 60.60
CA GLY A 42 -48.43 -3.68 60.67
C GLY A 42 -49.39 -4.71 60.09
N THR A 43 -50.44 -5.23 60.73
CA THR A 43 -51.02 -5.15 62.08
C THR A 43 -52.19 -6.15 62.07
N CYS A 44 -52.62 -6.54 63.26
CA CYS A 44 -53.72 -7.46 63.58
C CYS A 44 -55.08 -7.02 62.98
N GLU A 45 -55.92 -7.96 62.51
CA GLU A 45 -57.31 -8.11 62.98
C GLU A 45 -58.05 -9.32 62.36
N ARG A 46 -59.13 -9.69 63.05
CA ARG A 46 -59.85 -10.98 63.08
C ARG A 46 -60.83 -11.15 61.91
N HIS A 47 -61.18 -12.40 61.57
CA HIS A 47 -62.53 -12.99 61.74
C HIS A 47 -62.65 -14.37 61.04
N ALA A 48 -63.21 -15.35 61.79
CA ALA A 48 -64.19 -16.40 61.41
C ALA A 48 -64.11 -17.09 60.03
N SER A 49 -64.23 -18.41 59.83
CA SER A 49 -65.02 -19.44 60.51
C SER A 49 -64.66 -20.85 59.98
N SER A 50 -64.56 -21.81 60.89
CA SER A 50 -65.14 -23.18 60.88
C SER A 50 -65.34 -23.93 59.53
N ARG A 51 -64.63 -25.05 59.32
CA ARG A 51 -65.14 -26.42 59.60
C ARG A 51 -64.10 -27.52 59.33
N ARG A 52 -64.29 -28.57 60.12
CA ARG A 52 -63.45 -29.72 60.47
C ARG A 52 -63.57 -30.87 59.46
N LEU A 53 -62.48 -31.58 59.18
CA LEU A 53 -62.49 -33.05 58.95
C LEU A 53 -61.19 -33.66 59.52
N MET A 54 -61.35 -34.67 60.39
CA MET A 54 -60.29 -35.53 60.98
C MET A 54 -59.94 -36.66 59.97
N ALA A 55 -58.88 -37.48 60.03
CA ALA A 55 -57.88 -37.95 61.01
C ALA A 55 -56.73 -38.65 60.20
N PRO A 56 -55.97 -39.62 60.76
CA PRO A 56 -54.79 -39.55 61.65
C PRO A 56 -53.51 -40.08 60.96
N GLU A 57 -52.30 -39.92 61.52
CA GLU A 57 -51.11 -40.81 61.38
C GLU A 57 -50.05 -40.32 62.40
N GLY A 58 -49.40 -41.14 63.23
CA GLY A 58 -48.36 -42.09 62.86
C GLY A 58 -47.02 -41.57 63.45
N GLY A 59 -46.32 -42.38 64.26
CA GLY A 59 -45.17 -41.98 65.07
C GLY A 59 -43.94 -41.42 64.29
N PRO A 60 -42.95 -40.83 64.99
CA PRO A 60 -41.87 -40.09 64.35
C PRO A 60 -40.93 -41.03 63.54
N PRO A 61 -40.44 -40.62 62.36
CA PRO A 61 -39.59 -41.45 61.53
C PRO A 61 -38.20 -41.61 62.15
N THR A 62 -37.75 -42.85 62.27
CA THR A 62 -36.39 -43.20 62.71
C THR A 62 -35.34 -42.68 61.72
N ALA A 63 -34.29 -42.05 62.26
CA ALA A 63 -33.20 -41.47 61.48
C ALA A 63 -32.42 -42.56 60.72
N LYS A 64 -32.29 -42.41 59.40
CA LYS A 64 -31.50 -43.31 58.53
C LYS A 64 -30.02 -43.28 58.96
N ARG A 65 -29.49 -44.44 59.36
CA ARG A 65 -28.08 -44.67 59.72
C ARG A 65 -27.17 -44.31 58.52
N ARG A 66 -26.29 -43.32 58.65
CA ARG A 66 -25.28 -42.96 57.61
C ARG A 66 -24.19 -44.03 57.57
N MET A 67 -23.91 -44.58 56.39
CA MET A 67 -22.85 -45.58 56.19
C MET A 67 -21.44 -44.99 56.37
N PRO A 68 -20.47 -45.77 56.88
CA PRO A 68 -19.06 -45.39 56.93
C PRO A 68 -18.51 -45.00 55.56
N HIS A 69 -17.66 -43.96 55.50
CA HIS A 69 -17.16 -43.37 54.26
C HIS A 69 -16.32 -44.33 53.40
N GLY A 70 -15.71 -45.38 53.98
CA GLY A 70 -14.96 -46.41 53.27
C GLY A 70 -15.84 -47.43 52.55
N GLU A 71 -16.87 -47.94 53.24
CA GLU A 71 -17.84 -48.90 52.67
C GLU A 71 -18.62 -48.30 51.50
N ALA A 72 -18.98 -47.02 51.59
CA ALA A 72 -19.63 -46.29 50.50
C ALA A 72 -18.73 -46.12 49.26
N TRP A 73 -17.40 -46.12 49.40
CA TRP A 73 -16.47 -46.06 48.26
C TRP A 73 -16.29 -47.43 47.62
N ASN A 74 -16.14 -48.50 48.42
CA ASN A 74 -16.03 -49.87 47.92
C ASN A 74 -17.29 -50.28 47.13
N SER A 75 -18.48 -50.00 47.67
CA SER A 75 -19.74 -50.28 46.97
C SER A 75 -19.84 -49.55 45.62
N ARG A 76 -19.32 -48.32 45.50
CA ARG A 76 -19.28 -47.59 44.21
C ARG A 76 -18.25 -48.15 43.24
N LEU A 77 -17.13 -48.67 43.74
CA LEU A 77 -16.15 -49.37 42.91
C LEU A 77 -16.72 -50.69 42.36
N GLU A 78 -17.45 -51.44 43.18
CA GLU A 78 -18.15 -52.66 42.73
C GLU A 78 -19.19 -52.34 41.64
N GLU A 79 -20.00 -51.29 41.83
CA GLU A 79 -20.92 -50.79 40.80
C GLU A 79 -20.18 -50.41 39.50
N LEU A 80 -18.99 -49.82 39.59
CA LEU A 80 -18.17 -49.47 38.42
C LEU A 80 -17.61 -50.70 37.70
N ILE A 81 -17.23 -51.75 38.45
CA ILE A 81 -16.77 -53.02 37.87
C ILE A 81 -17.91 -53.67 37.08
N LEU A 82 -19.11 -53.75 37.66
CA LEU A 82 -20.30 -54.27 36.97
C LEU A 82 -20.61 -53.46 35.72
N TYR A 83 -20.52 -52.13 35.80
CA TYR A 83 -20.71 -51.26 34.64
C TYR A 83 -19.71 -51.57 33.52
N ARG A 84 -18.42 -51.78 33.87
CA ARG A 84 -17.39 -52.15 32.91
C ARG A 84 -17.64 -53.52 32.28
N GLU A 85 -18.09 -54.50 33.06
CA GLU A 85 -18.43 -55.83 32.54
C GLU A 85 -19.57 -55.75 31.51
N GLU A 86 -20.56 -54.89 31.75
CA GLU A 86 -21.70 -54.70 30.85
C GLU A 86 -21.35 -53.85 29.61
N HIS A 87 -20.57 -52.78 29.76
CA HIS A 87 -20.34 -51.77 28.71
C HIS A 87 -18.94 -51.83 28.08
N GLY A 88 -18.05 -52.68 28.59
CA GLY A 88 -16.66 -52.80 28.14
C GLY A 88 -15.72 -51.66 28.56
N HIS A 89 -16.24 -50.60 29.21
CA HIS A 89 -15.47 -49.42 29.62
C HIS A 89 -15.96 -48.81 30.94
N CYS A 90 -15.13 -48.01 31.61
CA CYS A 90 -15.50 -47.30 32.85
C CYS A 90 -16.08 -45.88 32.63
N ASN A 91 -16.42 -45.51 31.40
CA ASN A 91 -16.86 -44.16 31.03
C ASN A 91 -18.35 -43.91 31.30
N VAL A 92 -18.71 -43.87 32.59
CA VAL A 92 -20.07 -43.59 33.06
C VAL A 92 -20.42 -42.11 32.83
N PRO A 93 -21.46 -41.77 32.04
CA PRO A 93 -21.91 -40.39 31.85
C PRO A 93 -22.33 -39.73 33.17
N HIS A 94 -22.00 -38.45 33.34
CA HIS A 94 -22.30 -37.70 34.57
C HIS A 94 -23.79 -37.74 34.96
N GLY A 95 -24.70 -37.78 33.98
CA GLY A 95 -26.15 -37.87 34.19
C GLY A 95 -26.66 -39.24 34.63
N GLN A 96 -25.85 -40.30 34.58
CA GLN A 96 -26.25 -41.67 34.92
C GLN A 96 -26.20 -41.90 36.45
N GLY A 97 -26.94 -41.06 37.18
CA GLY A 97 -27.15 -41.19 38.61
C GLY A 97 -25.91 -41.02 39.48
N LYS A 98 -25.91 -41.70 40.63
CA LYS A 98 -24.87 -41.56 41.67
C LYS A 98 -23.50 -42.05 41.21
N LEU A 99 -23.46 -43.07 40.34
CA LEU A 99 -22.22 -43.62 39.82
C LEU A 99 -21.52 -42.63 38.86
N GLY A 100 -22.26 -42.01 37.94
CA GLY A 100 -21.71 -40.99 37.03
C GLY A 100 -21.13 -39.77 37.75
N TYR A 101 -21.82 -39.30 38.80
CA TYR A 101 -21.30 -38.26 39.68
C TYR A 101 -20.03 -38.73 40.42
N TRP A 102 -20.04 -39.95 40.97
CA TRP A 102 -18.91 -40.49 41.72
C TRP A 102 -17.64 -40.66 40.87
N VAL A 103 -17.78 -41.18 39.64
CA VAL A 103 -16.70 -41.31 38.64
C VAL A 103 -16.10 -39.93 38.30
N SER A 104 -16.96 -38.96 38.00
CA SER A 104 -16.55 -37.57 37.73
C SER A 104 -15.82 -36.96 38.93
N PHE A 105 -16.28 -37.27 40.15
CA PHE A 105 -15.67 -36.82 41.37
C PHE A 105 -14.30 -37.46 41.63
N GLN A 106 -14.09 -38.74 41.26
CA GLN A 106 -12.78 -39.39 41.37
C GLN A 106 -11.74 -38.70 40.47
N ARG A 107 -12.10 -38.40 39.21
CA ARG A 107 -11.22 -37.64 38.30
C ARG A 107 -10.85 -36.28 38.87
N GLN A 108 -11.83 -35.55 39.41
CA GLN A 108 -11.59 -34.26 40.06
C GLN A 108 -10.66 -34.38 41.28
N ARG A 109 -10.84 -35.42 42.10
CA ARG A 109 -10.02 -35.67 43.30
C ARG A 109 -8.58 -36.01 42.95
N ARG A 110 -8.36 -36.82 41.90
CA ARG A 110 -7.01 -37.12 41.38
C ARG A 110 -6.32 -35.86 40.88
N ASN A 111 -6.99 -35.05 40.06
CA ASN A 111 -6.41 -33.81 39.52
C ASN A 111 -6.06 -32.78 40.62
N LYS A 112 -6.76 -32.82 41.76
CA LYS A 112 -6.46 -31.98 42.93
C LYS A 112 -5.43 -32.60 43.89
N GLY A 113 -4.88 -33.78 43.58
CA GLY A 113 -3.95 -34.51 44.47
C GLY A 113 -4.60 -35.00 45.78
N LYS A 114 -5.94 -35.09 45.84
CA LYS A 114 -6.70 -35.44 47.06
C LYS A 114 -7.17 -36.89 47.10
N LEU A 115 -6.78 -37.70 46.12
CA LEU A 115 -7.12 -39.12 46.06
C LEU A 115 -5.93 -39.93 46.58
N SER A 116 -6.18 -40.88 47.49
CA SER A 116 -5.12 -41.73 48.04
C SER A 116 -4.54 -42.65 46.97
N ARG A 117 -3.26 -43.02 47.14
CA ARG A 117 -2.56 -43.91 46.21
C ARG A 117 -3.27 -45.26 46.04
N GLU A 118 -3.71 -45.86 47.15
CA GLU A 118 -4.49 -47.10 47.16
C GLU A 118 -5.76 -47.01 46.28
N ARG A 119 -6.49 -45.89 46.33
CA ARG A 119 -7.70 -45.70 45.51
C ARG A 119 -7.38 -45.49 44.05
N ILE A 120 -6.25 -44.85 43.74
CA ILE A 120 -5.75 -44.72 42.38
C ILE A 120 -5.39 -46.11 41.84
N ASP A 121 -4.59 -46.89 42.57
CA ASP A 121 -4.16 -48.22 42.13
C ASP A 121 -5.35 -49.18 41.94
N ARG A 122 -6.39 -49.11 42.80
CA ARG A 122 -7.62 -49.90 42.62
C ARG A 122 -8.45 -49.49 41.40
N LEU A 123 -8.47 -48.19 41.07
CA LEU A 123 -9.13 -47.70 39.86
C LEU A 123 -8.31 -48.04 38.60
N ASP A 124 -6.98 -47.94 38.67
CA ASP A 124 -6.07 -48.37 37.60
C ASP A 124 -6.23 -49.87 37.33
N GLY A 125 -6.34 -50.69 38.38
CA GLY A 125 -6.52 -52.15 38.27
C GLY A 125 -7.81 -52.57 37.57
N VAL A 126 -8.84 -51.72 37.54
CA VAL A 126 -10.08 -51.97 36.78
C VAL A 126 -10.06 -51.32 35.40
N GLY A 127 -8.95 -50.69 34.99
CA GLY A 127 -8.83 -49.99 33.71
C GLY A 127 -9.63 -48.68 33.67
N PHE A 128 -9.69 -47.96 34.79
CA PHE A 128 -10.42 -46.70 34.88
C PHE A 128 -9.76 -45.61 34.01
N ASP A 129 -10.52 -45.08 33.06
CA ASP A 129 -10.09 -43.98 32.21
C ASP A 129 -10.15 -42.64 32.97
N TRP A 130 -8.97 -42.08 33.24
CA TRP A 130 -8.80 -40.82 33.94
C TRP A 130 -9.04 -39.59 33.06
N ASP A 131 -8.97 -39.72 31.73
CA ASP A 131 -9.19 -38.61 30.80
C ASP A 131 -9.90 -39.07 29.50
N PRO A 132 -11.20 -39.36 29.56
CA PRO A 132 -11.93 -39.84 28.38
C PRO A 132 -12.07 -38.80 27.29
N LEU A 133 -11.96 -37.52 27.67
CA LEU A 133 -11.99 -36.44 26.70
C LEU A 133 -10.79 -36.50 25.77
N GLU A 134 -9.64 -37.01 26.23
CA GLU A 134 -8.49 -37.26 25.37
C GLU A 134 -8.74 -38.42 24.41
N GLY A 135 -9.26 -39.54 24.90
CA GLY A 135 -9.61 -40.69 24.06
C GLY A 135 -10.64 -40.33 22.98
N GLU A 136 -11.69 -39.60 23.35
CA GLU A 136 -12.67 -39.07 22.39
C GLU A 136 -12.05 -38.09 21.38
N TRP A 137 -11.10 -37.26 21.81
CA TRP A 137 -10.40 -36.32 20.92
C TRP A 137 -9.53 -37.07 19.91
N LEU A 138 -8.75 -38.06 20.36
CA LEU A 138 -7.89 -38.88 19.50
C LEU A 138 -8.72 -39.66 18.47
N ALA A 139 -9.85 -40.25 18.87
CA ALA A 139 -10.74 -40.94 17.94
C ALA A 139 -11.29 -40.00 16.85
N ARG A 140 -11.62 -38.74 17.20
CA ARG A 140 -12.05 -37.73 16.21
C ARG A 140 -10.90 -37.24 15.32
N PHE A 141 -9.69 -37.19 15.85
CA PHE A 141 -8.49 -36.87 15.08
C PHE A 141 -8.17 -37.97 14.06
N GLU A 142 -8.30 -39.24 14.42
CA GLU A 142 -8.19 -40.37 13.49
C GLU A 142 -9.26 -40.31 12.40
N GLU A 143 -10.52 -40.03 12.78
CA GLU A 143 -11.62 -39.83 11.81
C GLU A 143 -11.30 -38.68 10.83
N LEU A 144 -10.74 -37.57 11.31
CA LEU A 144 -10.31 -36.46 10.46
C LEU A 144 -9.13 -36.84 9.55
N THR A 145 -8.20 -37.65 10.06
CA THR A 145 -7.05 -38.14 9.28
C THR A 145 -7.52 -39.03 8.12
N ALA A 146 -8.48 -39.93 8.38
CA ALA A 146 -9.12 -40.74 7.35
C ALA A 146 -9.92 -39.88 6.36
N TYR A 147 -10.62 -38.84 6.84
CA TYR A 147 -11.31 -37.89 5.98
C TYR A 147 -10.36 -37.19 5.01
N ARG A 148 -9.22 -36.69 5.51
CA ARG A 148 -8.19 -36.07 4.67
C ARG A 148 -7.64 -37.04 3.63
N ALA A 149 -7.38 -38.29 4.01
CA ALA A 149 -6.90 -39.29 3.06
C ALA A 149 -7.92 -39.55 1.92
N ALA A 150 -9.22 -39.45 2.21
CA ALA A 150 -10.28 -39.65 1.22
C ALA A 150 -10.60 -38.42 0.37
N HIS A 151 -10.52 -37.21 0.94
CA HIS A 151 -10.99 -35.97 0.31
C HIS A 151 -9.87 -35.00 -0.10
N GLY A 152 -8.64 -35.20 0.37
CA GLY A 152 -7.49 -34.34 0.10
C GLY A 152 -7.34 -33.15 1.06
N ASP A 153 -8.38 -32.81 1.82
CA ASP A 153 -8.40 -31.68 2.76
C ASP A 153 -9.05 -32.04 4.12
N CYS A 154 -8.96 -31.12 5.09
CA CYS A 154 -9.62 -31.24 6.39
C CYS A 154 -10.93 -30.44 6.50
N ASN A 155 -11.50 -30.00 5.38
CA ASN A 155 -12.64 -29.08 5.32
C ASN A 155 -13.97 -29.82 5.31
N VAL A 156 -14.25 -30.46 6.44
CA VAL A 156 -15.50 -31.17 6.66
C VAL A 156 -16.69 -30.21 6.62
N ASN A 157 -17.64 -30.47 5.71
CA ASN A 157 -18.84 -29.66 5.55
C ASN A 157 -19.63 -29.60 6.88
N THR A 158 -19.71 -28.41 7.46
CA THR A 158 -20.40 -28.19 8.75
C THR A 158 -21.93 -28.10 8.63
N ARG A 159 -22.46 -27.88 7.42
CA ARG A 159 -23.92 -27.74 7.16
C ARG A 159 -24.64 -29.08 7.13
N THR A 160 -23.95 -30.17 6.84
CA THR A 160 -24.51 -31.54 6.89
C THR A 160 -24.77 -32.01 8.33
N GLY A 161 -24.28 -31.27 9.33
CA GLY A 161 -24.50 -31.57 10.74
C GLY A 161 -23.71 -32.78 11.26
N SER A 162 -22.72 -33.27 10.51
CA SER A 162 -21.91 -34.44 10.88
C SER A 162 -21.20 -34.23 12.23
N PRO A 163 -21.06 -35.28 13.05
CA PRO A 163 -20.31 -35.21 14.30
C PRO A 163 -18.88 -34.67 14.11
N LEU A 164 -18.20 -35.11 13.06
CA LEU A 164 -16.87 -34.63 12.68
C LEU A 164 -16.85 -33.15 12.30
N GLY A 165 -17.82 -32.67 11.49
CA GLY A 165 -17.90 -31.26 11.11
C GLY A 165 -18.16 -30.34 12.31
N LYS A 166 -19.00 -30.78 13.27
CA LYS A 166 -19.21 -30.08 14.54
C LYS A 166 -17.93 -30.05 15.38
N TRP A 167 -17.16 -31.13 15.40
CA TRP A 167 -15.89 -31.22 16.11
C TRP A 167 -14.83 -30.31 15.49
N VAL A 168 -14.62 -30.35 14.17
CA VAL A 168 -13.72 -29.44 13.43
C VAL A 168 -14.06 -27.99 13.70
N LYS A 169 -15.35 -27.62 13.62
CA LYS A 169 -15.82 -26.26 13.94
C LYS A 169 -15.45 -25.85 15.38
N ARG A 170 -15.57 -26.79 16.33
CA ARG A 170 -15.21 -26.55 17.73
C ARG A 170 -13.70 -26.36 17.90
N GLN A 171 -12.85 -27.14 17.20
CA GLN A 171 -11.40 -26.95 17.25
C GLN A 171 -11.00 -25.55 16.77
N ARG A 172 -11.52 -25.11 15.62
CA ARG A 172 -11.28 -23.76 15.08
C ARG A 172 -11.74 -22.66 16.04
N LEU A 173 -12.91 -22.82 16.66
CA LEU A 173 -13.44 -21.85 17.65
C LEU A 173 -12.63 -21.84 18.95
N SER A 174 -12.14 -22.99 19.40
CA SER A 174 -11.30 -23.09 20.59
C SER A 174 -9.94 -22.45 20.34
N TYR A 175 -9.33 -22.70 19.18
CA TYR A 175 -8.04 -22.09 18.80
C TYR A 175 -8.13 -20.57 18.71
N SER A 176 -9.14 -20.02 18.00
CA SER A 176 -9.31 -18.56 17.87
C SER A 176 -9.57 -17.84 19.20
N LYS A 177 -10.06 -18.57 20.21
CA LYS A 177 -10.28 -18.05 21.57
C LYS A 177 -9.11 -18.30 22.52
N GLY A 178 -8.03 -18.94 22.07
CA GLY A 178 -6.91 -19.35 22.93
C GLY A 178 -7.32 -20.38 24.00
N ARG A 179 -8.29 -21.25 23.69
CA ARG A 179 -8.90 -22.23 24.61
C ARG A 179 -8.72 -23.68 24.15
N ILE A 180 -7.74 -23.94 23.31
CA ILE A 180 -7.44 -25.33 22.95
C ILE A 180 -6.94 -26.08 24.19
N ARG A 181 -7.23 -27.39 24.26
CA ARG A 181 -7.03 -28.17 25.48
C ARG A 181 -5.55 -28.48 25.75
N SER A 182 -4.78 -28.70 24.70
CA SER A 182 -3.37 -29.07 24.74
C SER A 182 -2.62 -28.49 23.55
N GLU A 183 -1.36 -28.11 23.76
CA GLU A 183 -0.44 -27.72 22.68
C GLU A 183 -0.15 -28.91 21.73
N ASP A 184 -0.18 -30.14 22.26
CA ASP A 184 -0.05 -31.34 21.43
C ASP A 184 -1.19 -31.46 20.42
N HIS A 185 -2.41 -31.03 20.79
CA HIS A 185 -3.55 -31.03 19.88
C HIS A 185 -3.34 -30.08 18.70
N ILE A 186 -2.68 -28.93 18.93
CA ILE A 186 -2.29 -28.01 17.86
C ILE A 186 -1.32 -28.73 16.93
N ARG A 187 -0.21 -29.25 17.48
CA ARG A 187 0.83 -29.93 16.69
C ARG A 187 0.28 -31.10 15.88
N MET A 188 -0.59 -31.92 16.47
CA MET A 188 -1.21 -33.05 15.78
C MET A 188 -2.08 -32.59 14.61
N LEU A 189 -2.92 -31.58 14.82
CA LEU A 189 -3.76 -31.02 13.76
C LEU A 189 -2.90 -30.40 12.64
N GLU A 190 -1.87 -29.63 12.98
CA GLU A 190 -0.94 -29.06 12.01
C GLU A 190 -0.16 -30.13 11.22
N SER A 191 0.19 -31.24 11.86
CA SER A 191 0.91 -32.35 11.19
C SER A 191 0.10 -32.98 10.05
N ILE A 192 -1.23 -32.90 10.12
CA ILE A 192 -2.12 -33.35 9.06
C ILE A 192 -2.56 -32.20 8.13
N GLY A 193 -1.86 -31.07 8.16
CA GLY A 193 -2.20 -29.91 7.32
C GLY A 193 -3.57 -29.31 7.65
N PHE A 194 -4.00 -29.38 8.91
CA PHE A 194 -5.28 -28.82 9.32
C PHE A 194 -5.25 -27.29 9.30
N THR A 195 -6.10 -26.70 8.46
CA THR A 195 -6.21 -25.25 8.36
C THR A 195 -7.20 -24.71 9.41
N TRP A 196 -6.67 -23.88 10.33
CA TRP A 196 -7.43 -23.23 11.41
C TRP A 196 -8.48 -22.25 10.87
N ASN A 197 -8.21 -21.63 9.73
CA ASN A 197 -9.09 -20.71 9.05
C ASN A 197 -9.28 -21.14 7.58
N VAL A 198 -10.42 -21.76 7.28
CA VAL A 198 -10.75 -22.27 5.92
C VAL A 198 -10.69 -21.19 4.85
N PHE A 199 -11.01 -19.96 5.24
CA PHE A 199 -10.97 -18.82 4.33
C PHE A 199 -9.55 -18.40 3.96
N ASP A 200 -8.51 -18.98 4.58
CA ASP A 200 -7.12 -18.78 4.17
C ASP A 200 -6.76 -19.73 3.02
N GLU A 201 -7.17 -21.00 3.00
CA GLU A 201 -6.86 -21.92 1.89
C GLU A 201 -7.45 -21.45 0.55
N GLU A 202 -8.73 -21.07 0.54
CA GLU A 202 -9.35 -20.53 -0.68
C GLU A 202 -8.71 -19.20 -1.09
N TRP A 203 -8.26 -18.40 -0.11
CA TRP A 203 -7.55 -17.16 -0.37
C TRP A 203 -6.15 -17.41 -0.95
N GLU A 204 -5.39 -18.36 -0.41
CA GLU A 204 -4.07 -18.77 -0.91
C GLU A 204 -4.17 -19.32 -2.33
N SER A 205 -5.14 -20.21 -2.59
CA SER A 205 -5.38 -20.72 -3.95
C SER A 205 -5.70 -19.61 -4.95
N ARG A 206 -6.52 -18.62 -4.57
CA ARG A 206 -6.81 -17.45 -5.43
C ARG A 206 -5.62 -16.52 -5.57
N PHE A 207 -4.80 -16.39 -4.54
CA PHE A 207 -3.57 -15.61 -4.56
C PHE A 207 -2.53 -16.27 -5.50
N ASP A 208 -2.45 -17.60 -5.52
CA ASP A 208 -1.65 -18.36 -6.49
C ASP A 208 -2.14 -18.14 -7.93
N GLU A 209 -3.45 -18.26 -8.17
CA GLU A 209 -4.05 -17.94 -9.48
C GLU A 209 -3.71 -16.50 -9.92
N LEU A 210 -3.69 -15.53 -9.00
CA LEU A 210 -3.33 -14.16 -9.29
C LEU A 210 -1.84 -13.99 -9.66
N LYS A 211 -0.94 -14.76 -9.03
CA LYS A 211 0.49 -14.78 -9.40
C LYS A 211 0.68 -15.33 -10.82
N GLU A 212 -0.03 -16.40 -11.16
CA GLU A 212 -0.01 -16.97 -12.51
C GLU A 212 -0.57 -15.97 -13.54
N TYR A 213 -1.69 -15.31 -13.22
CA TYR A 213 -2.26 -14.26 -14.05
C TYR A 213 -1.24 -13.14 -14.30
N LYS A 214 -0.56 -12.68 -13.25
CA LYS A 214 0.50 -11.66 -13.37
C LYS A 214 1.64 -12.15 -14.27
N ALA A 215 2.07 -13.39 -14.14
CA ALA A 215 3.13 -13.94 -14.98
C ALA A 215 2.72 -13.96 -16.47
N LEU A 216 1.45 -14.20 -16.77
CA LEU A 216 0.94 -14.26 -18.14
C LEU A 216 0.67 -12.86 -18.75
N HIS A 217 0.13 -11.93 -17.96
CA HIS A 217 -0.35 -10.63 -18.45
C HIS A 217 0.55 -9.45 -18.08
N GLY A 218 1.57 -9.68 -17.25
CA GLY A 218 2.50 -8.66 -16.76
C GLY A 218 1.94 -7.75 -15.65
N ASN A 219 0.68 -7.92 -15.26
CA ASN A 219 0.01 -7.11 -14.24
C ASN A 219 -1.07 -7.91 -13.48
N CYS A 220 -1.55 -7.37 -12.36
CA CYS A 220 -2.63 -7.96 -11.57
C CYS A 220 -4.03 -7.37 -11.89
N ASP A 221 -4.20 -6.76 -13.06
CA ASP A 221 -5.46 -6.10 -13.46
C ASP A 221 -6.44 -7.11 -14.06
N VAL A 222 -7.00 -7.93 -13.18
CA VAL A 222 -8.00 -8.93 -13.55
C VAL A 222 -9.34 -8.25 -13.75
N GLN A 223 -9.87 -8.29 -14.97
CA GLN A 223 -11.22 -7.79 -15.26
C GLN A 223 -12.27 -8.47 -14.36
N THR A 224 -13.24 -7.72 -13.85
CA THR A 224 -14.31 -8.28 -12.99
C THR A 224 -15.12 -9.40 -13.67
N SER A 225 -15.18 -9.39 -15.01
CA SER A 225 -15.81 -10.43 -15.83
C SER A 225 -14.99 -11.71 -15.97
N ALA A 226 -13.73 -11.71 -15.54
CA ALA A 226 -12.88 -12.90 -15.57
C ALA A 226 -13.28 -13.85 -14.43
N GLU A 227 -13.98 -14.91 -14.81
CA GLU A 227 -14.52 -16.00 -13.99
C GLU A 227 -14.50 -15.75 -12.47
N LYS A 228 -13.77 -16.55 -11.69
CA LYS A 228 -13.75 -16.49 -10.22
C LYS A 228 -12.71 -15.51 -9.66
N LEU A 229 -11.67 -15.21 -10.43
CA LEU A 229 -10.55 -14.37 -9.99
C LEU A 229 -10.91 -12.88 -9.99
N GLY A 230 -11.68 -12.39 -10.97
CA GLY A 230 -12.09 -10.99 -11.07
C GLY A 230 -12.95 -10.51 -9.88
N PRO A 231 -14.02 -11.25 -9.49
CA PRO A 231 -14.78 -10.95 -8.28
C PRO A 231 -13.94 -11.02 -7.01
N TRP A 232 -13.00 -11.97 -6.92
CA TRP A 232 -12.11 -12.11 -5.76
C TRP A 232 -11.18 -10.90 -5.60
N VAL A 233 -10.53 -10.46 -6.69
CA VAL A 233 -9.69 -9.25 -6.73
C VAL A 233 -10.49 -8.01 -6.34
N SER A 234 -11.71 -7.88 -6.85
CA SER A 234 -12.61 -6.77 -6.52
C SER A 234 -12.96 -6.75 -5.03
N THR A 235 -13.20 -7.93 -4.45
CA THR A 235 -13.45 -8.10 -3.02
C THR A 235 -12.24 -7.70 -2.18
N GLN A 236 -11.01 -8.05 -2.59
CA GLN A 236 -9.80 -7.66 -1.84
C GLN A 236 -9.65 -6.13 -1.80
N ARG A 237 -9.88 -5.44 -2.92
CA ARG A 237 -9.85 -3.96 -2.98
C ARG A 237 -10.91 -3.32 -2.09
N GLN A 238 -12.11 -3.89 -2.03
CA GLN A 238 -13.17 -3.41 -1.16
C GLN A 238 -12.81 -3.59 0.32
N LEU A 239 -12.35 -4.78 0.71
CA LEU A 239 -11.94 -5.08 2.09
C LEU A 239 -10.77 -4.20 2.55
N TYR A 240 -9.82 -3.89 1.66
CA TYR A 240 -8.73 -2.96 1.94
C TYR A 240 -9.27 -1.54 2.21
N LYS A 241 -10.17 -1.04 1.36
CA LYS A 241 -10.79 0.28 1.53
C LYS A 241 -11.61 0.38 2.82
N GLU A 242 -12.25 -0.70 3.24
CA GLU A 242 -13.02 -0.80 4.48
C GLU A 242 -12.14 -1.00 5.72
N GLY A 243 -10.82 -1.21 5.56
CA GLY A 243 -9.89 -1.48 6.66
C GLY A 243 -10.08 -2.86 7.30
N MET A 244 -10.75 -3.77 6.59
CA MET A 244 -11.14 -5.10 7.07
C MET A 244 -10.19 -6.21 6.58
N LEU A 245 -9.24 -5.88 5.71
CA LEU A 245 -8.24 -6.82 5.23
C LEU A 245 -7.08 -6.93 6.23
N SER A 246 -6.62 -8.15 6.52
CA SER A 246 -5.51 -8.38 7.46
C SER A 246 -4.19 -7.84 6.90
N HIS A 247 -3.30 -7.42 7.79
CA HIS A 247 -1.99 -6.88 7.43
C HIS A 247 -1.16 -7.86 6.59
N GLU A 248 -1.16 -9.15 6.95
CA GLU A 248 -0.46 -10.20 6.20
C GLU A 248 -0.95 -10.31 4.75
N ARG A 249 -2.26 -10.25 4.52
CA ARG A 249 -2.85 -10.32 3.18
C ARG A 249 -2.52 -9.08 2.36
N ILE A 250 -2.44 -7.91 3.00
CA ILE A 250 -2.02 -6.66 2.37
C ILE A 250 -0.57 -6.79 1.90
N GLU A 251 0.35 -7.17 2.79
CA GLU A 251 1.77 -7.36 2.46
C GLU A 251 1.97 -8.38 1.33
N ARG A 252 1.24 -9.50 1.35
CA ARG A 252 1.32 -10.50 0.27
C ARG A 252 0.86 -9.95 -1.07
N LEU A 253 -0.27 -9.25 -1.13
CA LEU A 253 -0.75 -8.63 -2.36
C LEU A 253 0.23 -7.55 -2.86
N GLU A 254 0.76 -6.72 -1.96
CA GLU A 254 1.75 -5.70 -2.31
C GLU A 254 3.06 -6.31 -2.81
N SER A 255 3.49 -7.45 -2.26
CA SER A 255 4.72 -8.15 -2.69
C SER A 255 4.69 -8.57 -4.16
N ILE A 256 3.49 -8.80 -4.71
CA ILE A 256 3.29 -9.11 -6.13
C ILE A 256 2.95 -7.85 -6.94
N GLY A 257 3.13 -6.65 -6.40
CA GLY A 257 2.86 -5.39 -7.08
C GLY A 257 1.37 -5.16 -7.35
N PHE A 258 0.49 -5.66 -6.48
CA PHE A 258 -0.94 -5.47 -6.59
C PHE A 258 -1.30 -4.00 -6.31
N ALA A 259 -1.81 -3.30 -7.33
CA ALA A 259 -2.27 -1.92 -7.17
C ALA A 259 -3.67 -1.89 -6.55
N TRP A 260 -3.83 -1.32 -5.35
CA TRP A 260 -5.14 -1.19 -4.67
C TRP A 260 -6.13 -0.30 -5.43
N ASP A 261 -5.63 0.77 -6.04
CA ASP A 261 -6.39 1.64 -6.95
C ASP A 261 -5.80 1.55 -8.36
N PHE A 262 -6.53 0.86 -9.24
CA PHE A 262 -6.16 0.68 -10.64
C PHE A 262 -6.06 2.02 -11.39
N PHE A 263 -6.97 2.95 -11.13
CA PHE A 263 -7.01 4.22 -11.82
C PHE A 263 -5.85 5.12 -11.38
N GLU A 264 -5.45 5.06 -10.11
CA GLU A 264 -4.25 5.73 -9.62
C GLU A 264 -2.99 5.13 -10.27
N ALA A 265 -2.78 3.81 -10.17
CA ALA A 265 -1.57 3.20 -10.74
C ALA A 265 -1.43 3.47 -12.25
N ARG A 266 -2.54 3.39 -13.01
CA ARG A 266 -2.55 3.74 -14.44
C ARG A 266 -2.29 5.22 -14.68
N TRP A 267 -2.71 6.10 -13.77
CA TRP A 267 -2.41 7.52 -13.87
C TRP A 267 -0.90 7.77 -13.71
N TYR A 268 -0.26 7.16 -12.71
CA TYR A 268 1.18 7.26 -12.50
C TYR A 268 1.97 6.69 -13.68
N ALA A 269 1.59 5.54 -14.22
CA ALA A 269 2.24 4.99 -15.42
C ALA A 269 2.19 5.97 -16.62
N ARG A 270 1.06 6.66 -16.83
CA ARG A 270 0.94 7.69 -17.88
C ARG A 270 1.70 8.96 -17.56
N PHE A 271 1.86 9.28 -16.29
CA PHE A 271 2.71 10.37 -15.85
C PHE A 271 4.19 10.05 -16.09
N ASP A 272 4.64 8.82 -15.88
CA ASP A 272 6.00 8.38 -16.21
C ASP A 272 6.25 8.43 -17.73
N GLU A 273 5.27 8.00 -18.55
CA GLU A 273 5.33 8.18 -20.01
C GLU A 273 5.46 9.66 -20.40
N LEU A 274 4.80 10.57 -19.68
CA LEU A 274 4.93 12.01 -19.91
C LEU A 274 6.31 12.56 -19.51
N ILE A 275 6.92 12.02 -18.46
CA ILE A 275 8.31 12.34 -18.07
C ILE A 275 9.24 11.92 -19.19
N MET A 276 9.13 10.68 -19.68
CA MET A 276 9.94 10.20 -20.81
C MET A 276 9.73 11.07 -22.06
N TYR A 277 8.47 11.42 -22.38
CA TYR A 277 8.17 12.32 -23.50
C TYR A 277 8.85 13.68 -23.33
N ARG A 278 8.87 14.22 -22.11
CA ARG A 278 9.54 15.49 -21.81
C ARG A 278 11.05 15.37 -21.95
N GLU A 279 11.65 14.28 -21.51
CA GLU A 279 13.08 14.01 -21.69
C GLU A 279 13.43 13.94 -23.18
N GLU A 280 12.58 13.31 -24.00
CA GLU A 280 12.78 13.19 -25.44
C GLU A 280 12.54 14.50 -26.21
N HIS A 281 11.50 15.26 -25.86
CA HIS A 281 11.04 16.42 -26.64
C HIS A 281 11.31 17.78 -25.98
N GLY A 282 11.86 17.80 -24.77
CA GLY A 282 12.15 18.98 -23.97
C GLY A 282 10.92 19.72 -23.45
N ASN A 283 9.71 19.18 -23.63
CA ASN A 283 8.45 19.79 -23.18
C ASN A 283 7.34 18.72 -23.04
N CYS A 284 6.25 19.06 -22.35
CA CYS A 284 5.11 18.18 -22.13
C CYS A 284 3.95 18.39 -23.13
N ASN A 285 4.18 19.05 -24.28
CA ASN A 285 3.13 19.38 -25.25
C ASN A 285 2.90 18.24 -26.24
N VAL A 286 2.37 17.14 -25.73
CA VAL A 286 2.01 15.97 -26.54
C VAL A 286 0.93 16.35 -27.55
N ASN A 287 1.13 15.98 -28.81
CA ASN A 287 0.16 16.21 -29.88
C ASN A 287 -1.08 15.33 -29.63
N THR A 288 -2.26 15.96 -29.57
CA THR A 288 -3.52 15.26 -29.30
C THR A 288 -4.18 14.68 -30.55
N ASN A 289 -3.67 15.00 -31.75
CA ASN A 289 -4.29 14.65 -33.04
C ASN A 289 -3.64 13.43 -33.72
N THR A 290 -2.58 12.86 -33.13
CA THR A 290 -1.86 11.70 -33.68
C THR A 290 -2.52 10.36 -33.35
N GLY A 291 -3.59 10.36 -32.55
CA GLY A 291 -4.19 9.12 -32.04
C GLY A 291 -3.39 8.46 -30.91
N ASP A 292 -2.34 9.14 -30.41
CA ASP A 292 -1.49 8.64 -29.34
C ASP A 292 -2.26 8.58 -28.00
N PRO A 293 -2.29 7.41 -27.32
CA PRO A 293 -2.84 7.27 -25.97
C PRO A 293 -2.37 8.34 -24.96
N LEU A 294 -1.09 8.76 -25.04
CA LEU A 294 -0.55 9.79 -24.15
C LEU A 294 -1.15 11.17 -24.46
N GLY A 295 -1.37 11.49 -25.74
CA GLY A 295 -2.02 12.73 -26.16
C GLY A 295 -3.47 12.83 -25.66
N TYR A 296 -4.23 11.74 -25.74
CA TYR A 296 -5.57 11.68 -25.15
C TYR A 296 -5.54 11.86 -23.63
N TRP A 297 -4.60 11.21 -22.94
CA TRP A 297 -4.44 11.33 -21.50
C TRP A 297 -4.11 12.77 -21.07
N VAL A 298 -3.16 13.43 -21.74
CA VAL A 298 -2.81 14.85 -21.52
C VAL A 298 -4.02 15.77 -21.71
N SER A 299 -4.82 15.53 -22.76
CA SER A 299 -6.06 16.28 -23.01
C SER A 299 -7.08 16.07 -21.89
N ALA A 300 -7.22 14.84 -21.40
CA ALA A 300 -8.08 14.52 -20.26
C ALA A 300 -7.63 15.24 -18.98
N GLN A 301 -6.32 15.30 -18.71
CA GLN A 301 -5.78 16.02 -17.55
C GLN A 301 -6.14 17.50 -17.59
N ARG A 302 -5.97 18.17 -18.74
CA ARG A 302 -6.35 19.59 -18.91
C ARG A 302 -7.84 19.83 -18.71
N LYS A 303 -8.70 18.92 -19.20
CA LYS A 303 -10.16 18.99 -18.98
C LYS A 303 -10.52 18.82 -17.51
N ALA A 304 -9.91 17.86 -16.82
CA ALA A 304 -10.14 17.61 -15.39
C ALA A 304 -9.70 18.79 -14.52
N TYR A 305 -8.55 19.41 -14.83
CA TYR A 305 -8.08 20.64 -14.17
C TYR A 305 -9.06 21.79 -14.38
N LYS A 306 -9.48 22.05 -15.62
CA LYS A 306 -10.45 23.11 -15.93
C LYS A 306 -11.80 22.92 -15.23
N LYS A 307 -12.23 21.67 -15.03
CA LYS A 307 -13.45 21.32 -14.31
C LYS A 307 -13.30 21.40 -12.78
N GLY A 308 -12.08 21.58 -12.27
CA GLY A 308 -11.80 21.54 -10.84
C GLY A 308 -11.96 20.16 -10.21
N SER A 309 -11.92 19.08 -11.01
CA SER A 309 -12.15 17.70 -10.56
C SER A 309 -10.85 16.91 -10.38
N MET A 310 -9.70 17.59 -10.32
CA MET A 310 -8.38 16.97 -10.15
C MET A 310 -7.86 17.17 -8.72
N SER A 311 -7.21 16.16 -8.15
CA SER A 311 -6.57 16.26 -6.83
C SER A 311 -5.38 17.20 -6.84
N LYS A 312 -5.08 17.82 -5.68
CA LYS A 312 -3.96 18.75 -5.55
C LYS A 312 -2.61 18.09 -5.80
N ASP A 313 -2.44 16.83 -5.40
CA ASP A 313 -1.19 16.08 -5.60
C ASP A 313 -0.89 15.84 -7.09
N ARG A 314 -1.91 15.46 -7.87
CA ARG A 314 -1.76 15.30 -9.33
C ARG A 314 -1.43 16.62 -10.03
N ILE A 315 -2.00 17.73 -9.54
CA ILE A 315 -1.67 19.07 -10.03
C ILE A 315 -0.20 19.37 -9.77
N ASN A 316 0.24 19.20 -8.52
CA ASN A 316 1.62 19.47 -8.11
C ASN A 316 2.63 18.61 -8.88
N LEU A 317 2.34 17.32 -9.10
CA LEU A 317 3.19 16.41 -9.89
C LEU A 317 3.33 16.87 -11.34
N LEU A 318 2.22 17.21 -12.00
CA LEU A 318 2.26 17.73 -13.37
C LEU A 318 3.00 19.08 -13.45
N GLU A 319 2.79 19.97 -12.49
CA GLU A 319 3.51 21.25 -12.43
C GLU A 319 5.01 21.06 -12.20
N SER A 320 5.42 20.06 -11.41
CA SER A 320 6.83 19.75 -11.14
C SER A 320 7.64 19.39 -12.39
N VAL A 321 6.99 18.80 -13.40
CA VAL A 321 7.60 18.47 -14.69
C VAL A 321 7.46 19.60 -15.72
N GLY A 322 6.92 20.76 -15.33
CA GLY A 322 6.71 21.91 -16.20
C GLY A 322 5.50 21.76 -17.14
N PHE A 323 4.52 20.94 -16.77
CA PHE A 323 3.29 20.75 -17.55
C PHE A 323 2.45 22.03 -17.58
N ARG A 324 2.09 22.49 -18.78
CA ARG A 324 1.22 23.66 -18.94
C ARG A 324 -0.25 23.26 -19.11
N TRP A 325 -1.09 23.80 -18.22
CA TRP A 325 -2.53 23.57 -18.20
C TRP A 325 -3.27 24.22 -19.37
N GLU A 326 -2.89 25.45 -19.72
CA GLU A 326 -3.46 26.19 -20.84
C GLU A 326 -2.46 26.33 -21.98
N LEU A 327 -2.76 25.65 -23.09
CA LEU A 327 -2.22 26.04 -24.40
C LEU A 327 -3.07 27.21 -24.87
N SER A 328 -2.74 28.43 -24.47
CA SER A 328 -3.51 29.61 -24.87
C SER A 328 -3.71 29.63 -26.40
N ARG A 329 -4.87 30.12 -26.88
CA ARG A 329 -5.10 30.47 -28.30
C ARG A 329 -4.25 31.69 -28.72
N GLN A 330 -3.00 31.78 -28.28
CA GLN A 330 -2.05 32.71 -28.87
C GLN A 330 -1.55 32.10 -30.17
N ARG A 331 -1.84 32.77 -31.28
CA ARG A 331 -1.25 32.57 -32.62
C ARG A 331 0.29 32.72 -32.66
N ASN A 332 0.97 32.73 -31.52
CA ASN A 332 2.38 33.02 -31.35
C ASN A 332 3.13 31.90 -30.59
N TYR A 333 2.81 30.62 -30.86
CA TYR A 333 3.78 29.56 -30.59
C TYR A 333 4.79 29.54 -31.74
N VAL A 334 5.95 30.15 -31.52
CA VAL A 334 7.09 30.07 -32.44
C VAL A 334 7.59 28.63 -32.35
N SER A 335 7.45 27.85 -33.43
CA SER A 335 7.98 26.48 -33.52
C SER A 335 9.41 26.43 -32.98
N TRP A 336 9.80 25.39 -32.23
CA TRP A 336 11.19 25.20 -31.78
C TRP A 336 12.19 25.36 -32.93
N ARG A 337 11.83 24.94 -34.16
CA ARG A 337 12.63 25.16 -35.37
C ARG A 337 12.86 26.64 -35.68
N LEU A 338 11.90 27.50 -35.41
CA LEU A 338 12.01 28.95 -35.61
C LEU A 338 12.84 29.63 -34.50
N GLU A 339 12.86 29.08 -33.28
CA GLU A 339 13.77 29.53 -32.22
C GLU A 339 15.21 29.11 -32.51
N GLU A 340 15.44 27.84 -32.87
CA GLU A 340 16.77 27.36 -33.27
C GLU A 340 17.31 28.12 -34.49
N ARG A 341 16.46 28.36 -35.51
CA ARG A 341 16.85 29.23 -36.64
C ARG A 341 17.21 30.65 -36.23
N TRP A 342 16.54 31.20 -35.21
CA TRP A 342 16.89 32.53 -34.70
C TRP A 342 18.23 32.51 -33.98
N LYS A 343 18.49 31.48 -33.16
CA LYS A 343 19.79 31.27 -32.49
C LYS A 343 20.94 31.08 -33.48
N THR A 344 20.73 30.34 -34.57
CA THR A 344 21.73 30.23 -35.65
C THR A 344 22.10 31.61 -36.21
N ARG A 345 21.10 32.45 -36.54
CA ARG A 345 21.34 33.82 -37.02
C ARG A 345 21.97 34.72 -35.97
N TYR A 346 21.64 34.51 -34.70
CA TYR A 346 22.30 35.19 -33.60
C TYR A 346 23.77 34.80 -33.50
N ALA A 347 24.12 33.51 -33.58
CA ALA A 347 25.52 33.07 -33.60
C ALA A 347 26.30 33.64 -34.79
N GLU A 348 25.69 33.69 -35.99
CA GLU A 348 26.26 34.37 -37.17
C GLU A 348 26.52 35.86 -36.91
N LEU A 349 25.57 36.57 -36.27
CA LEU A 349 25.75 37.98 -35.91
C LEU A 349 26.90 38.17 -34.91
N VAL A 350 27.04 37.29 -33.91
CA VAL A 350 28.11 37.37 -32.92
C VAL A 350 29.48 37.12 -33.58
N ARG A 351 29.57 36.19 -34.54
CA ARG A 351 30.79 35.99 -35.33
C ARG A 351 31.13 37.23 -36.17
N TYR A 352 30.14 37.81 -36.86
CA TYR A 352 30.32 39.05 -37.61
C TYR A 352 30.80 40.19 -36.70
N LEU A 353 30.17 40.35 -35.53
CA LEU A 353 30.59 41.33 -34.52
C LEU A 353 32.03 41.09 -34.06
N THR A 354 32.40 39.82 -33.87
CA THR A 354 33.76 39.43 -33.51
C THR A 354 34.77 39.71 -34.63
N GLU A 355 34.39 39.68 -35.90
CA GLU A 355 35.30 39.99 -37.01
C GLU A 355 35.38 41.50 -37.29
N HIS A 356 34.23 42.16 -37.40
CA HIS A 356 34.10 43.54 -37.88
C HIS A 356 33.99 44.60 -36.78
N GLY A 357 33.74 44.19 -35.52
CA GLY A 357 33.65 45.11 -34.37
C GLY A 357 32.32 45.84 -34.23
N ASP A 358 31.36 45.63 -35.14
CA ASP A 358 30.01 46.15 -35.05
C ASP A 358 28.94 45.15 -35.55
N CYS A 359 27.67 45.45 -35.31
CA CYS A 359 26.52 44.67 -35.78
C CYS A 359 25.89 45.23 -37.08
N ASN A 360 26.62 46.07 -37.83
CA ASN A 360 26.11 46.73 -39.03
C ASN A 360 26.40 45.92 -40.29
N VAL A 361 25.68 44.81 -40.42
CA VAL A 361 25.80 43.91 -41.56
C VAL A 361 25.19 44.54 -42.83
N PRO A 362 25.92 44.63 -43.96
CA PRO A 362 25.44 45.24 -45.20
C PRO A 362 24.11 44.64 -45.71
N HIS A 363 23.11 45.49 -45.90
CA HIS A 363 21.75 45.06 -46.28
C HIS A 363 21.63 44.55 -47.73
N ARG A 364 22.45 45.07 -48.66
CA ARG A 364 22.36 44.68 -50.08
C ARG A 364 23.22 43.45 -50.33
N ARG A 365 22.57 42.27 -50.28
CA ARG A 365 23.05 40.91 -50.63
C ARG A 365 23.35 39.98 -49.45
N ASP A 366 23.22 40.42 -48.19
CA ASP A 366 23.37 39.53 -47.04
C ASP A 366 22.04 39.21 -46.35
N SER A 367 21.77 37.90 -46.22
CA SER A 367 20.63 37.37 -45.47
C SER A 367 20.68 37.76 -43.98
N LEU A 368 21.88 37.90 -43.41
CA LEU A 368 22.11 38.34 -42.04
C LEU A 368 21.80 39.84 -41.87
N GLY A 369 22.17 40.69 -42.85
CA GLY A 369 21.82 42.11 -42.86
C GLY A 369 20.30 42.35 -42.89
N THR A 370 19.56 41.54 -43.67
CA THR A 370 18.09 41.57 -43.68
C THR A 370 17.50 41.15 -42.32
N TRP A 371 18.11 40.15 -41.67
CA TRP A 371 17.69 39.67 -40.36
C TRP A 371 17.91 40.72 -39.26
N VAL A 372 19.04 41.43 -39.26
CA VAL A 372 19.36 42.52 -38.33
C VAL A 372 18.33 43.65 -38.43
N VAL A 373 17.98 44.07 -39.65
CA VAL A 373 16.93 45.08 -39.88
C VAL A 373 15.56 44.60 -39.37
N THR A 374 15.27 43.32 -39.55
CA THR A 374 14.04 42.69 -39.04
C THR A 374 13.96 42.74 -37.51
N GLN A 375 15.08 42.52 -36.81
CA GLN A 375 15.12 42.61 -35.34
C GLN A 375 14.81 44.03 -34.85
N ARG A 376 15.45 45.05 -35.45
CA ARG A 376 15.17 46.47 -35.13
C ARG A 376 13.70 46.83 -35.38
N GLY A 377 13.15 46.38 -36.51
CA GLY A 377 11.73 46.58 -36.84
C GLY A 377 10.78 45.90 -35.86
N THR A 378 11.12 44.70 -35.39
CA THR A 378 10.30 43.92 -34.44
C THR A 378 10.31 44.54 -33.05
N ARG A 379 11.46 45.06 -32.59
CA ARG A 379 11.57 45.80 -31.33
C ARG A 379 10.76 47.10 -31.37
N LYS A 380 10.85 47.87 -32.46
CA LYS A 380 10.06 49.11 -32.66
C LYS A 380 8.55 48.86 -32.64
N LYS A 381 8.10 47.71 -33.11
CA LYS A 381 6.68 47.29 -33.10
C LYS A 381 6.22 46.73 -31.75
N GLY A 382 7.11 46.59 -30.76
CA GLY A 382 6.79 46.02 -29.44
C GLY A 382 6.47 44.52 -29.46
N SER A 383 6.81 43.80 -30.54
CA SER A 383 6.47 42.38 -30.73
C SER A 383 7.63 41.42 -30.51
N MET A 384 8.74 41.89 -29.93
CA MET A 384 9.92 41.08 -29.63
C MET A 384 9.81 40.43 -28.25
N SER A 385 10.23 39.17 -28.11
CA SER A 385 10.29 38.49 -26.82
C SER A 385 11.41 39.05 -25.93
N GLN A 386 11.25 38.90 -24.62
CA GLN A 386 12.25 39.29 -23.64
C GLN A 386 13.58 38.54 -23.87
N TYR A 387 13.50 37.23 -24.07
CA TYR A 387 14.62 36.37 -24.47
C TYR A 387 15.48 36.94 -25.61
N ARG A 388 14.87 37.31 -26.76
CA ARG A 388 15.62 37.87 -27.91
C ARG A 388 16.20 39.24 -27.60
N THR A 389 15.50 40.01 -26.77
CA THR A 389 15.96 41.32 -26.33
C THR A 389 17.21 41.18 -25.46
N ASP A 390 17.21 40.23 -24.52
CA ASP A 390 18.32 39.99 -23.60
C ASP A 390 19.58 39.51 -24.35
N TYR A 391 19.42 38.59 -25.31
CA TYR A 391 20.52 38.08 -26.14
C TYR A 391 21.15 39.20 -26.98
N LEU A 392 20.34 40.05 -27.63
CA LEU A 392 20.89 41.16 -28.40
C LEU A 392 21.50 42.24 -27.49
N ASN A 393 20.89 42.52 -26.34
CA ASN A 393 21.41 43.52 -25.41
C ASN A 393 22.76 43.10 -24.81
N CYS A 394 22.95 41.82 -24.47
CA CYS A 394 24.18 41.38 -23.81
C CYS A 394 25.43 41.58 -24.67
N ILE A 395 25.30 41.53 -26.00
CA ILE A 395 26.41 41.79 -26.93
C ILE A 395 26.61 43.27 -27.26
N GLY A 396 25.80 44.16 -26.68
CA GLY A 396 25.84 45.61 -26.97
C GLY A 396 25.18 45.97 -28.31
N PHE A 397 24.15 45.24 -28.74
CA PHE A 397 23.51 45.47 -30.04
C PHE A 397 22.89 46.88 -30.16
N ALA A 398 23.29 47.61 -31.21
CA ALA A 398 22.78 48.94 -31.49
C ALA A 398 21.39 48.89 -32.16
N TRP A 399 20.35 49.27 -31.39
CA TRP A 399 18.96 49.33 -31.83
C TRP A 399 18.65 50.49 -32.80
N GLU A 400 19.31 51.63 -32.64
CA GLU A 400 19.10 52.84 -33.44
C GLU A 400 20.32 53.14 -34.32
N ILE A 401 20.09 53.46 -35.59
CA ILE A 401 21.11 53.95 -36.53
C ILE A 401 20.72 55.36 -36.93
N GLU A 402 21.49 56.36 -36.50
CA GLU A 402 21.36 57.73 -37.03
C GLU A 402 21.96 57.81 -38.44
N ARG A 403 21.39 58.68 -39.28
CA ARG A 403 21.74 58.82 -40.70
C ARG A 403 23.24 59.10 -40.87
N GLY A 404 24.00 58.08 -41.29
CA GLY A 404 25.31 58.24 -41.93
C GLY A 404 26.55 58.00 -41.06
N SER A 405 26.44 57.74 -39.76
CA SER A 405 27.59 57.28 -38.97
C SER A 405 27.18 56.38 -37.82
N TRP A 406 27.84 55.22 -37.69
CA TRP A 406 27.79 54.43 -36.46
C TRP A 406 28.38 55.27 -35.33
N ARG A 407 27.56 55.55 -34.31
CA ARG A 407 28.05 55.98 -33.00
C ARG A 407 27.77 54.83 -32.04
N PRO A 408 28.74 54.33 -31.27
CA PRO A 408 28.47 53.33 -30.25
C PRO A 408 27.47 53.93 -29.25
N GLY A 409 26.21 53.51 -29.37
CA GLY A 409 25.11 54.04 -28.57
C GLY A 409 25.06 53.38 -27.21
N ARG A 410 25.76 53.95 -26.21
CA ARG A 410 25.56 53.77 -24.75
C ARG A 410 25.47 52.35 -24.13
N HIS A 411 25.50 51.26 -24.90
CA HIS A 411 25.31 49.90 -24.38
C HIS A 411 26.61 49.12 -24.59
N ARG A 412 27.39 49.02 -23.51
CA ARG A 412 28.56 48.15 -23.45
C ARG A 412 28.09 46.69 -23.43
N PRO A 413 28.89 45.75 -23.97
CA PRO A 413 28.60 44.34 -23.79
C PRO A 413 28.56 44.01 -22.29
N ASP A 414 27.56 43.24 -21.90
CA ASP A 414 27.39 42.74 -20.55
C ASP A 414 28.03 41.35 -20.47
N VAL A 415 29.30 41.35 -20.03
CA VAL A 415 30.14 40.15 -19.93
C VAL A 415 29.51 39.09 -19.03
N GLU A 416 28.82 39.50 -17.97
CA GLU A 416 28.19 38.58 -17.02
C GLU A 416 26.95 37.92 -17.64
N SER A 417 26.13 38.68 -18.37
CA SER A 417 25.02 38.13 -19.14
C SER A 417 25.49 37.21 -20.25
N ILE A 418 26.60 37.53 -20.94
CA ILE A 418 27.18 36.66 -21.95
C ILE A 418 27.65 35.34 -21.33
N ALA A 419 28.35 35.37 -20.18
CA ALA A 419 28.79 34.18 -19.47
C ALA A 419 27.62 33.28 -19.05
N ARG A 420 26.54 33.87 -18.53
CA ARG A 420 25.30 33.13 -18.20
C ARG A 420 24.67 32.49 -19.43
N ILE A 421 24.62 33.19 -20.56
CA ILE A 421 24.06 32.63 -21.80
C ILE A 421 24.92 31.46 -22.30
N ILE A 422 26.25 31.55 -22.21
CA ILE A 422 27.15 30.44 -22.56
C ILE A 422 26.85 29.22 -21.69
N GLU A 423 26.70 29.40 -20.38
CA GLU A 423 26.39 28.30 -19.46
C GLU A 423 25.06 27.62 -19.80
N VAL A 424 24.04 28.40 -20.18
CA VAL A 424 22.71 27.89 -20.53
C VAL A 424 22.68 27.20 -21.90
N GLU A 425 23.39 27.74 -22.89
CA GLU A 425 23.35 27.24 -24.27
C GLU A 425 24.34 26.11 -24.53
N ARG A 426 25.42 26.01 -23.75
CA ARG A 426 26.43 24.97 -23.92
C ARG A 426 25.83 23.59 -23.61
N PRO A 427 25.83 22.66 -24.57
CA PRO A 427 25.33 21.30 -24.33
C PRO A 427 26.16 20.60 -23.25
N SER A 428 25.50 19.86 -22.35
CA SER A 428 26.21 19.12 -21.29
C SER A 428 26.98 17.93 -21.89
N PRO A 429 28.09 17.49 -21.26
CA PRO A 429 28.85 16.34 -21.73
C PRO A 429 28.00 15.06 -21.85
N GLU A 430 27.05 14.87 -20.94
CA GLU A 430 26.09 13.77 -20.96
C GLU A 430 25.17 13.86 -22.18
N MET A 431 24.67 15.06 -22.49
CA MET A 431 23.83 15.32 -23.66
C MET A 431 24.59 15.04 -24.96
N ILE A 432 25.85 15.45 -25.06
CA ILE A 432 26.70 15.16 -26.23
C ILE A 432 26.94 13.65 -26.37
N SER A 433 27.25 12.97 -25.26
CA SER A 433 27.53 11.52 -25.26
C SER A 433 26.34 10.63 -25.61
N SER A 434 25.12 11.14 -25.40
CA SER A 434 23.87 10.43 -25.71
C SER A 434 23.39 10.61 -27.15
N ILE A 435 24.04 11.48 -27.93
CA ILE A 435 23.72 11.69 -29.35
C ILE A 435 24.29 10.55 -30.18
N SER A 436 23.43 9.89 -30.93
CA SER A 436 23.78 8.83 -31.88
C SER A 436 23.09 9.06 -33.23
N SER A 437 23.42 8.22 -34.22
CA SER A 437 22.72 8.23 -35.50
C SER A 437 21.20 8.03 -35.36
N ALA A 438 20.75 7.35 -34.30
CA ALA A 438 19.34 7.12 -33.98
C ALA A 438 18.65 8.31 -33.25
N SER A 439 19.38 9.32 -32.79
CA SER A 439 18.80 10.49 -32.12
C SER A 439 17.95 11.32 -33.08
N THR A 440 16.90 11.95 -32.53
CA THR A 440 15.95 12.75 -33.31
C THR A 440 16.65 13.97 -33.93
N GLU A 441 16.17 14.38 -35.10
CA GLU A 441 16.65 15.56 -35.82
C GLU A 441 16.62 16.83 -34.95
N GLY A 442 15.61 16.96 -34.09
CA GLY A 442 15.47 18.11 -33.19
C GLY A 442 16.51 18.15 -32.08
N LEU A 443 16.87 17.00 -31.50
CA LEU A 443 17.91 16.91 -30.49
C LEU A 443 19.29 17.23 -31.08
N LYS A 444 19.59 16.67 -32.26
CA LYS A 444 20.80 16.97 -33.04
C LYS A 444 20.89 18.47 -33.34
N THR A 445 19.83 19.05 -33.90
CA THR A 445 19.77 20.49 -34.21
C THR A 445 19.99 21.36 -32.97
N ARG A 446 19.39 21.03 -31.83
CA ARG A 446 19.51 21.83 -30.61
C ARG A 446 20.92 21.81 -30.03
N VAL A 447 21.59 20.66 -30.10
CA VAL A 447 22.97 20.52 -29.63
C VAL A 447 23.91 21.31 -30.54
N GLU A 448 23.78 21.15 -31.86
CA GLU A 448 24.57 21.88 -32.84
C GLU A 448 24.40 23.40 -32.72
N VAL A 449 23.14 23.87 -32.56
CA VAL A 449 22.85 25.30 -32.45
C VAL A 449 23.29 25.86 -31.09
N GLY A 450 23.10 25.14 -30.00
CA GLY A 450 23.57 25.53 -28.67
C GLY A 450 25.09 25.66 -28.61
N GLU A 451 25.81 24.70 -29.17
CA GLU A 451 27.27 24.72 -29.33
C GLU A 451 27.71 25.93 -30.18
N ALA A 452 27.08 26.16 -31.33
CA ALA A 452 27.40 27.28 -32.20
C ALA A 452 27.22 28.66 -31.53
N VAL A 453 26.17 28.82 -30.70
CA VAL A 453 25.93 30.06 -29.93
C VAL A 453 26.98 30.21 -28.84
N ALA A 454 27.23 29.16 -28.06
CA ALA A 454 28.22 29.18 -26.97
C ALA A 454 29.62 29.51 -27.49
N ASP A 455 30.03 28.92 -28.61
CA ASP A 455 31.33 29.15 -29.22
C ASP A 455 31.48 30.56 -29.78
N ALA A 456 30.45 31.07 -30.45
CA ALA A 456 30.47 32.43 -30.97
C ALA A 456 30.60 33.46 -29.85
N LEU A 457 29.84 33.29 -28.75
CA LEU A 457 29.91 34.16 -27.59
C LEU A 457 31.23 34.04 -26.83
N GLN A 458 31.77 32.84 -26.69
CA GLN A 458 33.07 32.63 -26.08
C GLN A 458 34.18 33.30 -26.90
N GLY A 459 34.13 33.21 -28.23
CA GLY A 459 35.05 33.91 -29.13
C GLY A 459 34.96 35.43 -28.99
N TYR A 460 33.74 35.96 -28.85
CA TYR A 460 33.53 37.38 -28.60
C TYR A 460 34.09 37.84 -27.25
N LEU A 461 33.84 37.08 -26.17
CA LEU A 461 34.43 37.35 -24.84
C LEU A 461 35.96 37.39 -24.89
N ASN A 462 36.58 36.37 -25.49
CA ASN A 462 38.02 36.29 -25.62
C ASN A 462 38.60 37.51 -26.39
N LYS A 463 37.87 38.02 -27.39
CA LYS A 463 38.26 39.22 -28.15
C LYS A 463 38.15 40.50 -27.31
N ILE A 464 37.11 40.63 -26.47
CA ILE A 464 36.96 41.76 -25.56
C ILE A 464 38.11 41.79 -24.55
N ASP A 465 38.46 40.63 -23.97
CA ASP A 465 39.53 40.50 -22.99
C ASP A 465 40.92 40.72 -23.60
N GLY A 466 41.15 40.24 -24.84
CA GLY A 466 42.44 40.37 -25.55
C GLY A 466 42.78 41.78 -26.05
N HIS A 467 41.80 42.69 -26.17
CA HIS A 467 42.01 44.06 -26.65
C HIS A 467 42.13 45.13 -25.56
N GLY A 468 42.23 44.73 -24.27
CA GLY A 468 42.54 45.69 -23.20
C GLY A 468 41.48 46.76 -22.98
N LEU A 469 40.19 46.43 -23.14
CA LEU A 469 39.13 47.22 -22.52
C LEU A 469 39.10 46.88 -21.02
N ASN A 470 39.96 47.55 -20.25
CA ASN A 470 39.84 47.60 -18.79
C ASN A 470 38.42 48.07 -18.44
N VAL A 471 37.57 47.12 -18.05
CA VAL A 471 36.32 47.41 -17.36
C VAL A 471 36.72 47.67 -15.91
N THR A 472 37.03 48.92 -15.60
CA THR A 472 37.14 49.39 -14.22
C THR A 472 35.80 49.17 -13.54
N THR A 473 35.82 48.31 -12.52
CA THR A 473 34.82 48.15 -11.49
C THR A 473 34.54 49.51 -10.84
N THR A 474 33.28 49.95 -10.87
CA THR A 474 32.69 50.84 -9.86
C THR A 474 31.21 50.55 -9.75
#